data_AF-A0A967YCP3-F1
#
_entry.id   AF-A0A967YCP3-F1
#
_cell.length_a   1.000
_cell.length_b   1.000
_cell.length_c   1.000
_cell.angle_alpha   90.00
_cell.angle_beta   90.00
_cell.angle_gamma   90.00
#
_symmetry.space_group_name_H-M   'P 1'
#
loop_
_entity.id
_entity.type
_entity.pdbx_description
1 polymer ?
#
loop_
_entity_poly.entity_id
_entity_poly.type
_entity_poly.pdbx_seq_one_letter_code
_entity_poly.pdbx_strand_id
1 'polypeptide(L)' 'RALMEAEGIRFRLGARTTAVEREGPSKVLVLDGGDRIVVDEIFVATGRRPATEGLGL' A
#
# COMPACT_ATOMS: atom_id res chain seq x y z
N ARG A 1 -0.74 10.74 -14.84
CA ARG A 1 0.13 11.01 -13.67
C ARG A 1 0.23 12.52 -13.42
N ALA A 2 0.60 13.32 -14.42
CA ALA A 2 0.72 14.78 -14.32
C ALA A 2 -0.40 15.52 -13.56
N LEU A 3 -1.69 15.24 -13.83
CA LEU A 3 -2.80 15.88 -13.10
C LEU A 3 -2.75 15.57 -11.59
N MET A 4 -2.65 14.29 -11.24
CA MET A 4 -2.57 13.82 -9.84
C MET A 4 -1.29 14.28 -9.14
N GLU A 5 -0.17 14.33 -9.86
CA GLU A 5 1.09 14.87 -9.34
C GLU A 5 0.98 16.37 -9.03
N ALA A 6 0.28 17.13 -9.89
CA ALA A 6 -0.02 18.54 -9.63
C ALA A 6 -0.96 18.73 -8.41
N GLU A 7 -1.79 17.74 -8.11
CA GLU A 7 -2.61 17.68 -6.88
C GLU A 7 -1.82 17.18 -5.65
N GLY A 8 -0.51 16.92 -5.78
CA GLY A 8 0.37 16.56 -4.68
C GLY A 8 0.53 15.05 -4.45
N ILE A 9 -0.01 14.21 -5.32
CA ILE A 9 0.14 12.74 -5.22
C ILE A 9 1.57 12.36 -5.65
N ARG A 10 2.29 11.70 -4.74
CA ARG A 10 3.62 11.13 -5.03
C ARG A 10 3.49 9.68 -5.48
N PHE A 11 3.86 9.40 -6.72
CA PHE A 11 3.89 8.04 -7.25
C PHE A 11 5.23 7.35 -6.95
N ARG A 12 5.18 6.20 -6.28
CA ARG A 12 6.31 5.26 -6.16
C ARG A 12 5.95 3.99 -6.93
N LEU A 13 6.63 3.77 -8.04
CA LEU A 13 6.32 2.71 -9.01
C LEU A 13 7.47 1.71 -9.05
N GLY A 14 7.17 0.46 -9.39
CA GLY A 14 8.14 -0.61 -9.23
C GLY A 14 8.58 -0.78 -7.77
N ALA A 15 7.75 -0.31 -6.82
CA ALA A 15 8.00 -0.34 -5.39
C ALA A 15 6.99 -1.31 -4.76
N ARG A 16 7.46 -2.48 -4.35
CA ARG A 16 6.60 -3.47 -3.70
C ARG A 16 6.74 -3.36 -2.19
N THR A 17 5.63 -3.20 -1.48
CA THR A 17 5.62 -3.31 -0.02
C THR A 17 5.87 -4.76 0.39
N THR A 18 6.85 -4.97 1.26
CA THR A 18 7.24 -6.29 1.80
C THR A 18 6.82 -6.46 3.26
N ALA A 19 6.78 -5.38 4.03
CA ALA A 19 6.30 -5.40 5.41
C ALA A 19 5.63 -4.08 5.80
N VAL A 20 4.84 -4.15 6.88
CA VAL A 20 4.29 -2.99 7.58
C VAL A 20 4.62 -3.14 9.06
N GLU A 21 5.28 -2.15 9.63
CA GLU A 21 5.62 -2.06 11.04
C GLU A 21 4.77 -0.97 11.71
N ARG A 22 4.57 -1.05 13.03
CA ARG A 22 3.93 0.00 13.82
C ARG A 22 4.95 0.60 14.77
N GLU A 23 5.11 1.92 14.70
CA GLU A 23 6.02 2.69 15.54
C GLU A 23 5.21 3.79 16.25
N GLY A 24 4.78 3.52 17.48
CA GLY A 24 3.90 4.41 18.23
C GLY A 24 2.58 4.69 17.48
N PRO A 25 2.22 5.96 17.21
CA PRO A 25 1.01 6.30 16.46
C PRO A 25 1.14 6.04 14.96
N SER A 26 2.36 5.92 14.44
CA SER A 26 2.64 5.84 13.01
C SER A 26 2.78 4.39 12.53
N LYS A 27 2.67 4.22 11.21
CA LYS A 27 2.90 2.97 10.47
C LYS A 27 4.10 3.17 9.55
N VAL A 28 4.93 2.16 9.41
CA VAL A 28 6.11 2.20 8.53
C VAL A 28 5.97 1.12 7.47
N LEU A 29 5.88 1.52 6.20
CA LEU A 29 5.98 0.59 5.09
C LEU A 29 7.46 0.30 4.82
N VAL A 30 7.78 -0.98 4.67
CA VAL A 30 9.08 -1.44 4.15
C VAL A 30 8.87 -1.85 2.71
N LEU A 31 9.67 -1.29 1.81
CA LEU A 31 9.66 -1.65 0.39
C LEU A 31 10.74 -2.70 0.10
N ASP A 32 10.60 -3.40 -1.02
CA ASP A 32 11.54 -4.40 -1.52
C ASP A 32 12.95 -3.85 -1.78
N GLY A 33 13.08 -2.55 -2.09
CA GLY A 33 14.37 -1.85 -2.17
C GLY A 33 15.00 -1.46 -0.83
N GLY A 34 14.38 -1.79 0.30
CA GLY A 34 14.83 -1.41 1.65
C GLY A 34 14.37 -0.03 2.12
N ASP A 35 13.76 0.76 1.23
CA ASP A 35 13.15 2.05 1.56
C ASP A 35 12.08 1.90 2.67
N ARG A 36 12.08 2.85 3.60
CA ARG A 36 11.09 2.95 4.68
C ARG A 36 10.25 4.20 4.53
N ILE A 37 8.92 4.07 4.65
CA ILE A 37 7.96 5.18 4.51
C ILE A 37 7.07 5.25 5.75
N VAL A 38 7.22 6.31 6.53
CA VAL A 38 6.38 6.61 7.69
C VAL A 38 5.08 7.28 7.23
N VAL A 39 3.95 6.76 7.68
CA VAL A 39 2.60 7.30 7.41
C VAL A 39 1.71 7.16 8.63
N ASP A 40 0.66 7.97 8.70
CA ASP A 40 -0.36 7.81 9.74
C ASP A 40 -1.27 6.63 9.41
N GLU A 41 -1.68 6.48 8.15
CA GLU A 41 -2.63 5.46 7.69
C GLU A 41 -2.24 4.80 6.37
N ILE A 42 -2.77 3.58 6.16
CA ILE A 42 -2.52 2.76 4.97
C ILE A 42 -3.85 2.29 4.38
N PHE A 43 -4.03 2.56 3.08
CA PHE A 43 -5.16 2.04 2.30
C PHE A 43 -4.68 0.94 1.35
N VAL A 44 -5.23 -0.28 1.48
CA VAL A 44 -4.83 -1.45 0.68
C VAL A 44 -5.77 -1.64 -0.50
N ALA A 45 -5.26 -1.40 -1.71
CA ALA A 45 -6.00 -1.52 -2.96
C ALA A 45 -5.36 -2.55 -3.93
N THR A 46 -4.88 -3.68 -3.41
CA THR A 46 -4.11 -4.69 -4.17
C THR A 46 -4.98 -5.72 -4.92
N GLY A 47 -6.23 -5.37 -5.23
CA GLY A 47 -7.21 -6.27 -5.83
C GLY A 47 -8.06 -7.02 -4.81
N ARG A 48 -8.98 -7.85 -5.30
CA ARG A 48 -9.96 -8.61 -4.50
C ARG A 48 -10.02 -10.06 -4.98
N ARG A 49 -10.32 -10.98 -4.07
CA ARG A 49 -10.65 -12.37 -4.42
C ARG A 49 -12.14 -12.48 -4.73
N PRO A 50 -12.56 -13.26 -5.75
CA PRO A 50 -13.97 -13.60 -5.94
C PRO A 50 -14.56 -14.25 -4.68
N ALA A 51 -15.79 -13.88 -4.32
CA ALA A 51 -16.48 -14.40 -3.14
C ALA A 51 -17.22 -15.70 -3.46
N THR A 52 -16.48 -16.74 -3.87
CA THR A 52 -17.03 -18.04 -4.28
C THR A 52 -16.92 -19.12 -3.21
N GLU A 53 -16.30 -18.81 -2.08
CA GLU A 53 -16.20 -19.72 -0.94
C GLU A 53 -17.59 -20.03 -0.36
N GLY A 54 -17.88 -21.31 -0.11
CA GLY A 54 -19.15 -21.75 0.51
C GLY A 54 -20.36 -21.84 -0.42
N LEU A 55 -20.20 -21.63 -1.73
CA LEU A 55 -21.32 -21.70 -2.68
C LEU A 55 -21.77 -23.12 -3.05
N GLY A 56 -20.96 -24.16 -2.75
CA GLY A 56 -21.31 -25.56 -3.05
C GLY A 56 -21.43 -25.88 -4.54
N LEU A 57 -20.77 -25.08 -5.40
CA LEU A 57 -20.66 -25.26 -6.85
C LEU A 57 -19.50 -26.18 -7.23
#